data_AF-A0A7K1ZDE4-F1
#
_entry.id   AF-A0A7K1ZDE4-F1
#
_cell.length_a   1.000
_cell.length_b   1.000
_cell.length_c   1.000
_cell.angle_alpha   90.00
_cell.angle_beta   90.00
_cell.angle_gamma   90.00
#
_symmetry.space_group_name_H-M   'P 1'
#
loop_
_entity.id
_entity.type
_entity.pdbx_description
1 polymer ?
#
loop_
_entity_poly.entity_id
_entity_poly.type
_entity_poly.pdbx_seq_one_letter_code
_entity_poly.pdbx_strand_id
1 'polypeptide(L)'
;MPSDPMVSLASSVHAGPNTFALLLGSGISAGSGVPTGWEVTLDLVKRLARLRGEDAEEDALFWYRSQTEGDPDYSALLTELAPSPSDRRNLLEPYFEPSEEEMDQGLKLPTKAHHAIARLVAGGFVKVIGPSR
;
A
#
# COMPACT_ATOMS: atom_id res chain seq x y z
N MET A 1 12.73 -2.20 36.61
CA MET A 1 12.79 -1.66 35.24
C MET A 1 11.60 -2.21 34.47
N PRO A 2 10.85 -1.41 33.70
CA PRO A 2 9.84 -1.97 32.81
C PRO A 2 10.52 -2.93 31.82
N SER A 3 9.91 -4.10 31.59
CA SER A 3 10.39 -5.07 30.62
C SER A 3 10.30 -4.51 29.20
N ASP A 4 11.24 -4.88 28.34
CA ASP A 4 11.20 -4.54 26.91
C ASP A 4 9.88 -5.07 26.30
N PRO A 5 9.00 -4.19 25.75
CA PRO A 5 7.75 -4.60 25.13
C PRO A 5 7.92 -5.66 24.04
N MET A 6 9.03 -5.64 23.31
CA MET A 6 9.32 -6.63 22.26
C MET A 6 9.60 -8.01 22.83
N VAL A 7 10.32 -8.08 23.96
CA VAL A 7 10.57 -9.35 24.66
C VAL A 7 9.27 -9.92 25.21
N SER A 8 8.42 -9.06 25.79
CA SER A 8 7.10 -9.46 26.29
C SER A 8 6.21 -10.01 25.16
N LEU A 9 6.11 -9.28 24.05
CA LEU A 9 5.34 -9.68 22.87
C LEU A 9 5.85 -11.01 22.29
N ALA A 10 7.16 -11.16 22.11
CA ALA A 10 7.75 -12.39 21.61
C ALA A 10 7.44 -13.58 22.52
N SER A 11 7.55 -13.40 23.85
CA SER A 11 7.19 -14.43 24.82
C SER A 11 5.70 -14.82 24.73
N SER A 12 4.79 -13.85 24.59
CA SER A 12 3.37 -14.12 24.47
C SER A 12 3.01 -14.83 23.17
N VAL A 13 3.58 -14.41 22.04
CA VAL A 13 3.37 -15.06 20.73
C VAL A 13 3.89 -16.49 20.74
N HIS A 14 5.04 -16.72 21.38
CA HIS A 14 5.61 -18.06 21.51
C HIS A 14 4.77 -18.97 22.41
N ALA A 15 4.30 -18.47 23.56
CA ALA A 15 3.51 -19.24 24.52
C ALA A 15 2.06 -19.50 24.06
N GLY A 16 1.51 -18.62 23.22
CA GLY A 16 0.14 -18.69 22.69
C GLY A 16 0.10 -18.71 21.16
N PRO A 17 0.54 -19.80 20.51
CA PRO A 17 0.49 -19.90 19.05
C PRO A 17 -0.96 -19.80 18.57
N ASN A 18 -1.17 -19.05 17.50
CA ASN A 18 -2.48 -18.79 16.88
C ASN A 18 -3.45 -17.92 17.71
N THR A 19 -2.99 -17.32 18.82
CA THR A 19 -3.80 -16.36 19.60
C THR A 19 -3.73 -14.94 19.03
N PHE A 20 -2.70 -14.64 18.23
CA PHE A 20 -2.48 -13.32 17.64
C PHE A 20 -2.90 -13.28 16.16
N ALA A 21 -3.39 -12.12 15.75
CA ALA A 21 -3.68 -11.78 14.36
C ALA A 21 -2.82 -10.58 13.94
N LEU A 22 -2.44 -10.54 12.66
CA LEU A 22 -1.74 -9.41 12.06
C LEU A 22 -2.71 -8.55 11.25
N LEU A 23 -2.75 -7.25 11.53
CA LEU A 23 -3.44 -6.25 10.72
C LEU A 23 -2.39 -5.39 10.01
N LEU A 24 -2.31 -5.51 8.69
CA LEU A 24 -1.23 -4.94 7.89
C LEU A 24 -1.76 -3.82 7.00
N GLY A 25 -1.06 -2.69 7.01
CA GLY A 25 -1.30 -1.58 6.09
C GLY A 25 -0.23 -1.52 4.99
N SER A 26 -0.41 -0.57 4.06
CA SER A 26 0.54 -0.32 2.96
C SER A 26 1.97 -0.03 3.42
N GLY A 27 2.16 0.43 4.66
CA GLY A 27 3.48 0.70 5.24
C GLY A 27 4.43 -0.51 5.27
N ILE A 28 3.91 -1.75 5.23
CA ILE A 28 4.73 -2.97 5.12
C ILE A 28 5.48 -3.07 3.77
N SER A 29 4.97 -2.39 2.74
CA SER A 29 5.49 -2.40 1.36
C SER A 29 6.09 -1.06 0.93
N ALA A 30 5.94 0.01 1.74
CA ALA A 30 6.51 1.32 1.41
C ALA A 30 8.04 1.26 1.20
N GLY A 31 8.74 0.49 2.05
CA GLY A 31 10.20 0.31 1.95
C GLY A 31 10.67 -0.50 0.73
N SER A 32 9.77 -1.12 -0.03
CA SER A 32 10.10 -1.78 -1.31
C SER A 32 9.82 -0.89 -2.53
N GLY A 33 9.38 0.36 -2.36
CA GLY A 33 9.02 1.22 -3.50
C GLY A 33 7.62 0.98 -4.06
N VAL A 34 6.76 0.24 -3.34
CA VAL A 34 5.33 0.21 -3.63
C VAL A 34 4.70 1.46 -3.01
N PRO A 35 3.99 2.30 -3.78
CA PRO A 35 3.37 3.51 -3.25
C PRO A 35 2.22 3.16 -2.30
N THR A 36 1.99 4.05 -1.35
CA THR A 36 0.80 4.05 -0.50
C THR A 36 -0.45 4.38 -1.31
N GLY A 37 -1.63 4.01 -0.79
CA GLY A 37 -2.89 4.38 -1.44
C GLY A 37 -3.05 5.88 -1.65
N TRP A 38 -2.52 6.71 -0.73
CA TRP A 38 -2.54 8.16 -0.89
C TRP A 38 -1.63 8.66 -2.01
N GLU A 39 -0.43 8.11 -2.15
CA GLU A 39 0.48 8.44 -3.25
C GLU A 39 -0.11 8.04 -4.60
N VAL A 40 -0.77 6.89 -4.68
CA VAL A 40 -1.52 6.48 -5.89
C VAL A 40 -2.65 7.48 -6.17
N THR A 41 -3.44 7.87 -5.18
CA THR A 41 -4.49 8.89 -5.34
C THR A 41 -3.95 10.19 -5.93
N LEU A 42 -2.82 10.70 -5.44
CA LEU A 42 -2.22 11.93 -5.97
C LEU A 42 -1.70 11.76 -7.41
N ASP A 43 -1.13 10.61 -7.77
CA ASP A 43 -0.73 10.36 -9.16
C ASP A 43 -1.94 10.25 -10.10
N LEU A 44 -3.05 9.64 -9.64
CA LEU A 44 -4.31 9.60 -10.38
C LEU A 44 -4.85 11.01 -10.64
N VAL A 45 -4.78 11.91 -9.65
CA VAL A 45 -5.15 13.32 -9.84
C VAL A 45 -4.27 14.00 -10.90
N LYS A 46 -2.95 13.78 -10.86
CA LYS A 46 -2.03 14.32 -11.89
C LYS A 46 -2.36 13.82 -13.28
N ARG A 47 -2.72 12.54 -13.41
CA ARG A 47 -3.17 11.96 -14.69
C ARG A 47 -4.46 12.59 -15.16
N LEU A 48 -5.43 12.82 -14.26
CA LEU A 48 -6.68 13.49 -14.58
C LEU A 48 -6.44 14.92 -15.10
N ALA A 49 -5.58 15.68 -14.44
CA ALA A 49 -5.20 17.03 -14.88
C ALA A 49 -4.61 17.01 -16.30
N ARG A 50 -3.65 16.12 -16.55
CA ARG A 50 -3.04 15.95 -17.87
C ARG A 50 -4.05 15.61 -18.96
N LEU A 51 -5.04 14.75 -18.67
CA LEU A 51 -6.11 14.41 -19.61
C LEU A 51 -7.05 15.58 -19.90
N ARG A 52 -7.17 16.54 -18.97
CA ARG A 52 -7.91 17.80 -19.15
C ARG A 52 -7.08 18.91 -19.79
N GLY A 53 -5.80 18.65 -20.10
CA GLY A 53 -4.88 19.64 -20.66
C GLY A 53 -4.38 20.64 -19.63
N GLU A 54 -4.47 20.31 -18.34
CA GLU A 54 -3.99 21.11 -17.21
C GLU A 54 -2.74 20.47 -16.58
N ASP A 55 -2.05 21.23 -15.73
CA ASP A 55 -0.86 20.77 -15.00
C ASP A 55 -1.12 20.81 -13.49
N ALA A 56 -0.82 19.69 -12.83
CA ALA A 56 -0.97 19.47 -11.40
C ALA A 56 0.30 18.86 -10.79
N GLU A 57 1.45 18.97 -11.47
CA GLU A 57 2.69 18.32 -11.02
C GLU A 57 3.24 18.90 -9.72
N GLU A 58 3.10 20.21 -9.51
CA GLU A 58 3.58 20.92 -8.32
C GLU A 58 2.72 20.61 -7.08
N ASP A 59 1.40 20.71 -7.19
CA ASP A 59 0.47 20.40 -6.10
C ASP A 59 -0.84 19.80 -6.64
N ALA A 60 -0.87 18.47 -6.68
CA ALA A 60 -2.02 17.70 -7.13
C ALA A 60 -3.26 17.93 -6.24
N LEU A 61 -3.06 18.02 -4.93
CA LEU A 61 -4.16 18.19 -3.99
C LEU A 61 -4.81 19.57 -4.14
N PHE A 62 -3.99 20.61 -4.25
CA PHE A 62 -4.47 21.96 -4.50
C PHE A 62 -5.23 22.04 -5.84
N TRP A 63 -4.63 21.48 -6.91
CA TRP A 63 -5.29 21.45 -8.21
C TRP A 63 -6.66 20.77 -8.13
N TYR A 64 -6.76 19.59 -7.53
CA TYR A 64 -8.04 18.87 -7.42
C TYR A 64 -9.10 19.65 -6.64
N ARG A 65 -8.71 20.26 -5.51
CA ARG A 65 -9.59 21.11 -4.67
C ARG A 65 -10.03 22.40 -5.36
N SER A 66 -9.28 22.88 -6.35
CA SER A 66 -9.69 24.03 -7.17
C SER A 66 -10.77 23.68 -8.19
N GLN A 67 -10.84 22.39 -8.59
CA GLN A 67 -11.77 21.88 -9.59
C GLN A 67 -13.03 21.26 -8.96
N THR A 68 -12.94 20.80 -7.71
CA THR A 68 -14.01 20.05 -7.03
C THR A 68 -14.07 20.41 -5.55
N GLU A 69 -15.24 20.22 -4.93
CA GLU A 69 -15.37 20.37 -3.48
C GLU A 69 -14.90 19.10 -2.77
N GLY A 70 -13.90 19.25 -1.88
CA GLY A 70 -13.38 18.17 -1.05
C GLY A 70 -12.07 17.57 -1.55
N ASP A 71 -11.64 16.52 -0.85
CA ASP A 71 -10.39 15.82 -1.14
C ASP A 71 -10.59 14.72 -2.19
N PRO A 72 -9.53 14.37 -2.95
CA PRO A 72 -9.61 13.30 -3.93
C PRO A 72 -9.95 11.97 -3.25
N ASP A 73 -11.05 11.36 -3.71
CA ASP A 73 -11.42 10.00 -3.32
C ASP A 73 -10.88 8.99 -4.35
N TYR A 74 -10.19 7.97 -3.85
CA TYR A 74 -9.58 6.93 -4.67
C TYR A 74 -10.60 6.21 -5.57
N SER A 75 -11.77 5.87 -5.02
CA SER A 75 -12.79 5.12 -5.76
C SER A 75 -13.47 5.97 -6.83
N ALA A 76 -13.72 7.25 -6.52
CA ALA A 76 -14.25 8.21 -7.47
C ALA A 76 -13.29 8.43 -8.64
N LEU A 77 -12.00 8.66 -8.37
CA LEU A 77 -10.97 8.84 -9.39
C LEU A 77 -10.84 7.62 -10.31
N LEU A 78 -10.83 6.41 -9.73
CA LEU A 78 -10.81 5.18 -10.54
C LEU A 78 -12.05 5.03 -11.41
N THR A 79 -13.22 5.44 -10.92
CA THR A 79 -14.46 5.37 -11.69
C THR A 79 -14.43 6.32 -12.88
N GLU A 80 -13.82 7.50 -12.73
CA GLU A 80 -13.65 8.48 -13.81
C GLU A 80 -12.57 8.06 -14.82
N LEU A 81 -11.38 7.67 -14.34
CA LEU A 81 -10.22 7.37 -15.18
C LEU A 81 -10.27 5.97 -15.82
N ALA A 82 -10.94 5.02 -15.19
CA ALA A 82 -10.94 3.61 -15.56
C ALA A 82 -12.28 2.95 -15.16
N PRO A 83 -13.38 3.20 -15.88
CA PRO A 83 -14.71 2.78 -15.45
C PRO A 83 -14.87 1.25 -15.40
N SER A 84 -14.20 0.51 -16.29
CA SER A 84 -14.29 -0.95 -16.35
C SER A 84 -13.27 -1.64 -15.42
N PRO A 85 -13.56 -2.85 -14.91
CA PRO A 85 -12.59 -3.60 -14.09
C PRO A 85 -11.26 -3.89 -14.79
N SER A 86 -11.27 -4.10 -16.11
CA SER A 86 -10.04 -4.31 -16.90
C SER A 86 -9.22 -3.03 -16.98
N ASP A 87 -9.85 -1.88 -17.21
CA ASP A 87 -9.13 -0.60 -17.28
C ASP A 87 -8.50 -0.27 -15.92
N ARG A 88 -9.20 -0.57 -14.81
CA ARG A 88 -8.65 -0.34 -13.46
C ARG A 88 -7.43 -1.20 -13.21
N ARG A 89 -7.48 -2.48 -13.61
CA ARG A 89 -6.32 -3.37 -13.50
C ARG A 89 -5.16 -2.81 -14.30
N ASN A 90 -5.37 -2.47 -15.57
CA ASN A 90 -4.32 -1.93 -16.43
C ASN A 90 -3.75 -0.60 -15.91
N LEU A 91 -4.60 0.26 -15.33
CA LEU A 91 -4.18 1.53 -14.74
C LEU A 91 -3.36 1.33 -13.46
N LEU A 92 -3.71 0.33 -12.65
CA LEU A 92 -3.15 0.13 -11.31
C LEU A 92 -1.95 -0.82 -11.27
N GLU A 93 -1.91 -1.80 -12.17
CA GLU A 93 -0.87 -2.83 -12.24
C GLU A 93 0.55 -2.25 -12.20
N PRO A 94 0.88 -1.15 -12.93
CA PRO A 94 2.22 -0.57 -12.88
C PRO A 94 2.65 -0.01 -11.52
N TYR A 95 1.73 0.26 -10.58
CA TYR A 95 2.11 0.69 -9.23
C TYR A 95 2.56 -0.49 -8.35
N PHE A 96 2.11 -1.70 -8.66
CA PHE A 96 2.26 -2.86 -7.78
C PHE A 96 3.19 -3.93 -8.34
N GLU A 97 3.12 -4.18 -9.64
CA GLU A 97 3.97 -5.14 -10.31
C GLU A 97 5.32 -4.50 -10.67
N PRO A 98 6.45 -5.19 -10.42
CA PRO A 98 7.76 -4.73 -10.84
C PRO A 98 7.94 -4.84 -12.36
N SER A 99 8.54 -3.82 -12.97
CA SER A 99 9.20 -3.96 -14.27
C SER A 99 10.48 -4.81 -14.15
N GLU A 100 11.06 -5.21 -15.28
CA GLU A 100 12.35 -5.91 -15.30
C GLU A 100 13.44 -5.07 -14.62
N GLU A 101 13.49 -3.76 -14.90
CA GLU A 101 14.47 -2.84 -14.30
C GLU A 101 14.23 -2.64 -12.79
N GLU A 102 12.96 -2.53 -12.37
CA GLU A 102 12.61 -2.41 -10.94
C GLU A 102 12.99 -3.68 -10.18
N MET A 103 12.79 -4.86 -10.79
CA MET A 103 13.17 -6.14 -10.21
C MET A 103 14.69 -6.26 -10.05
N ASP A 104 15.46 -5.84 -11.04
CA ASP A 104 16.94 -5.80 -10.97
C ASP A 104 17.43 -4.85 -9.85
N GLN A 105 16.66 -3.80 -9.55
CA GLN A 105 16.91 -2.87 -8.44
C GLN A 105 16.36 -3.36 -7.09
N GLY A 106 15.66 -4.51 -7.07
CA GLY A 106 15.04 -5.07 -5.87
C GLY A 106 13.78 -4.33 -5.40
N LEU A 107 13.14 -3.55 -6.28
CA LEU A 107 11.91 -2.82 -6.00
C LEU A 107 10.67 -3.71 -6.19
N LYS A 108 9.62 -3.36 -5.45
CA LYS A 108 8.32 -4.03 -5.37
C LYS A 108 8.40 -5.53 -5.03
N LEU A 109 9.51 -5.95 -4.42
CA LEU A 109 9.71 -7.29 -3.91
C LEU A 109 9.30 -7.41 -2.43
N PRO A 110 9.02 -8.64 -1.94
CA PRO A 110 8.73 -8.87 -0.53
C PRO A 110 9.82 -8.29 0.41
N THR A 111 9.39 -7.40 1.30
CA THR A 111 10.29 -6.80 2.31
C THR A 111 10.71 -7.79 3.41
N LYS A 112 11.67 -7.39 4.25
CA LYS A 112 12.05 -8.14 5.46
C LYS A 112 10.85 -8.47 6.35
N ALA A 113 9.86 -7.58 6.41
CA ALA A 113 8.65 -7.78 7.18
C ALA A 113 7.77 -8.89 6.58
N HIS A 114 7.59 -8.92 5.25
CA HIS A 114 6.91 -10.01 4.56
C HIS A 114 7.58 -11.37 4.86
N HIS A 115 8.91 -11.45 4.75
CA HIS A 115 9.64 -12.67 5.07
C HIS A 115 9.52 -13.07 6.55
N ALA A 116 9.48 -12.11 7.48
CA ALA A 116 9.28 -12.40 8.89
C ALA A 116 7.87 -12.97 9.16
N ILE A 117 6.84 -12.40 8.53
CA ILE A 117 5.47 -12.88 8.62
C ILE A 117 5.37 -14.30 8.04
N ALA A 118 5.98 -14.56 6.88
CA ALA A 118 6.01 -15.89 6.29
C ALA A 118 6.62 -16.93 7.25
N ARG A 119 7.70 -16.58 7.97
CA ARG A 119 8.29 -17.45 9.00
C ARG A 119 7.36 -17.69 10.18
N LEU A 120 6.65 -16.65 10.65
CA LEU A 120 5.68 -16.79 11.75
C LEU A 120 4.50 -17.69 11.37
N VAL A 121 4.01 -17.57 10.14
CA VAL A 121 2.95 -18.43 9.60
C VAL A 121 3.44 -19.87 9.44
N ALA A 122 4.60 -20.07 8.79
CA ALA A 122 5.18 -21.39 8.61
C ALA A 122 5.49 -22.10 9.94
N GLY A 123 5.87 -21.33 10.97
CA GLY A 123 6.09 -21.83 12.34
C GLY A 123 4.80 -22.07 13.14
N GLY A 124 3.62 -21.79 12.59
CA GLY A 124 2.33 -22.01 13.28
C GLY A 124 2.03 -21.01 14.39
N PHE A 125 2.72 -19.87 14.43
CA PHE A 125 2.54 -18.82 15.44
C PHE A 125 1.39 -17.87 15.09
N VAL A 126 1.16 -17.62 13.79
CA VAL A 126 0.10 -16.74 13.28
C VAL A 126 -0.70 -17.48 12.20
N LYS A 127 -2.03 -17.39 12.27
CA LYS A 127 -2.95 -17.95 11.25
C LYS A 127 -3.84 -16.91 10.58
N VAL A 128 -4.02 -15.75 11.21
CA VAL A 128 -4.93 -14.71 10.73
C VAL A 128 -4.12 -13.48 10.34
N ILE A 129 -4.26 -13.10 9.07
CA ILE A 129 -3.69 -11.88 8.48
C ILE A 129 -4.84 -11.13 7.81
N GLY A 130 -4.97 -9.84 8.09
CA GLY A 130 -6.00 -8.99 7.50
C GLY A 130 -5.48 -7.58 7.21
N PRO A 131 -6.25 -6.77 6.47
CA PRO A 131 -5.92 -5.38 6.22
C PRO A 131 -6.12 -4.53 7.49
N SER A 132 -5.24 -3.56 7.73
CA SER A 132 -5.53 -2.46 8.65
C SER A 132 -6.57 -1.55 8.02
N ARG A 133 -7.64 -1.23 8.76
CA ARG A 133 -8.63 -0.23 8.32
C ARG A 133 -8.04 1.17 8.32
#